data_AF-A0A3N5KS01-F1
#
_entry.id   AF-A0A3N5KS01-F1
#
_cell.length_a   1.000
_cell.length_b   1.000
_cell.length_c   1.000
_cell.angle_alpha   90.00
_cell.angle_beta   90.00
_cell.angle_gamma   90.00
#
_symmetry.space_group_name_H-M   'P 1'
#
loop_
_entity.id
_entity.type
_entity.pdbx_description
1 polymer ?
#
loop_
_entity_poly.entity_id
_entity_poly.type
_entity_poly.pdbx_seq_one_letter_code
_entity_poly.pdbx_strand_id
1 'polypeptide(L)'
;MMPIPFDVNDEKLREKFFNGLFTECLAHLAEQTPPLWGKMTPQHMIEHLVWAFECASGILVLPCRTPVQLLERTKRFLYNNSPTPLEFKNPVLGDEPLPFRFSSFSDAKAALQKEVDRFLVHFQEQPLAVHVHPLFGPLGAEEWQRAQFKHCYHHLLQFGLIDRPESNPS
;
A
#
# COMPACT_ATOMS: atom_id res chain seq x y z
N MET A 1 -0.61 -14.58 -14.83
CA MET A 1 -0.31 -13.57 -13.80
C MET A 1 1.15 -13.69 -13.39
N MET A 2 1.76 -12.63 -12.87
CA MET A 2 3.13 -12.69 -12.37
C MET A 2 3.12 -13.22 -10.93
N PRO A 3 3.81 -14.33 -10.63
CA PRO A 3 3.93 -14.79 -9.25
C PRO A 3 4.91 -13.89 -8.49
N ILE A 4 4.39 -13.04 -7.61
CA ILE A 4 5.20 -12.33 -6.62
C ILE A 4 5.11 -13.10 -5.29
N PRO A 5 6.22 -13.66 -4.78
CA PRO A 5 6.21 -14.30 -3.46
C PRO A 5 5.80 -13.29 -2.40
N PHE A 6 5.13 -13.74 -1.34
CA PHE A 6 4.84 -12.89 -0.21
C PHE A 6 5.82 -13.18 0.92
N ASP A 7 6.76 -12.26 1.13
CA ASP A 7 7.56 -12.21 2.35
C ASP A 7 7.72 -10.75 2.78
N VAL A 8 6.91 -10.31 3.74
CA VAL A 8 7.04 -8.93 4.26
C VAL A 8 8.33 -8.71 5.03
N ASN A 9 8.99 -9.77 5.50
CA ASN A 9 10.22 -9.68 6.28
C ASN A 9 11.48 -9.66 5.39
N ASP A 10 11.42 -10.17 4.16
CA ASP A 10 12.50 -10.06 3.17
C ASP A 10 12.66 -8.63 2.65
N GLU A 11 13.72 -7.95 3.11
CA GLU A 11 14.06 -6.59 2.69
C GLU A 11 14.37 -6.48 1.20
N LYS A 12 15.12 -7.42 0.64
CA LYS A 12 15.49 -7.41 -0.79
C LYS A 12 14.27 -7.59 -1.68
N LEU A 13 13.31 -8.40 -1.22
CA LEU A 13 12.03 -8.52 -1.90
C LEU A 13 11.25 -7.19 -1.88
N ARG A 14 11.17 -6.50 -0.73
CA ARG A 14 10.52 -5.19 -0.65
C ARG A 14 11.21 -4.16 -1.54
N GLU A 15 12.54 -4.12 -1.56
CA GLU A 15 13.30 -3.26 -2.45
C GLU A 15 13.01 -3.57 -3.92
N LYS A 16 13.09 -4.83 -4.34
CA LYS A 16 12.79 -5.24 -5.72
C LYS A 16 11.32 -4.93 -6.08
N PHE A 17 10.41 -5.05 -5.12
CA PHE A 17 9.01 -4.75 -5.31
C PHE A 17 8.79 -3.29 -5.69
N PHE A 18 9.33 -2.34 -4.91
CA PHE A 18 9.16 -0.92 -5.17
C PHE A 18 10.03 -0.39 -6.32
N ASN A 19 11.18 -1.00 -6.61
CA ASN A 19 12.05 -0.60 -7.72
C ASN A 19 11.58 -1.11 -9.11
N GLY A 20 10.51 -1.91 -9.20
CA GLY A 20 10.02 -2.35 -10.50
C GLY A 20 8.78 -3.23 -10.49
N LEU A 21 8.75 -4.29 -9.68
CA LEU A 21 7.69 -5.31 -9.79
C LEU A 21 6.28 -4.72 -9.58
N PHE A 22 6.15 -3.74 -8.68
CA PHE A 22 4.88 -3.07 -8.43
C PHE A 22 4.37 -2.36 -9.69
N THR A 23 5.22 -1.56 -10.33
CA THR A 23 4.88 -0.83 -11.57
C THR A 23 4.63 -1.79 -12.73
N GLU A 24 5.41 -2.87 -12.85
CA GLU A 24 5.18 -3.92 -13.85
C GLU A 24 3.80 -4.57 -13.69
N CYS A 25 3.39 -4.90 -12.45
CA CYS A 25 2.05 -5.43 -12.20
C CYS A 25 0.94 -4.41 -12.51
N LEU A 26 1.12 -3.16 -12.09
CA LEU A 26 0.17 -2.07 -12.34
C LEU A 26 0.04 -1.71 -13.83
N ALA A 27 1.02 -2.03 -14.67
CA ALA A 27 0.92 -1.83 -16.11
C ALA A 27 -0.24 -2.64 -16.73
N HIS A 28 -0.59 -3.77 -16.12
CA HIS A 28 -1.70 -4.63 -16.56
C HIS A 28 -3.08 -4.17 -16.07
N LEU A 29 -3.15 -3.18 -15.18
CA LEU A 29 -4.43 -2.62 -14.72
C LEU A 29 -5.03 -1.70 -15.79
N ALA A 30 -6.23 -2.04 -16.25
CA ALA A 30 -7.04 -1.23 -17.15
C ALA A 30 -8.11 -0.46 -16.37
N GLU A 31 -8.60 0.64 -16.93
CA GLU A 31 -9.59 1.54 -16.29
C GLU A 31 -10.92 0.84 -15.98
N GLN A 32 -11.26 -0.15 -16.78
CA GLN A 32 -12.46 -0.97 -16.70
C GLN A 32 -12.26 -2.29 -15.95
N THR A 33 -11.07 -2.57 -15.39
CA THR A 33 -10.82 -3.81 -14.65
C THR A 33 -11.73 -3.83 -13.41
N PRO A 34 -12.68 -4.78 -13.29
CA PRO A 34 -13.50 -4.86 -12.10
C PRO A 34 -12.66 -5.37 -10.91
N PRO A 35 -12.89 -4.86 -9.68
CA PRO A 35 -12.27 -5.44 -8.50
C PRO A 35 -12.86 -6.85 -8.24
N LEU A 36 -12.02 -7.76 -7.76
CA LEU A 36 -12.46 -9.09 -7.29
C LEU A 36 -13.24 -8.99 -5.97
N TRP A 37 -12.99 -7.96 -5.15
CA TRP A 37 -13.75 -7.64 -3.94
C TRP A 37 -13.66 -6.15 -3.59
N GLY A 38 -14.57 -5.68 -2.73
CA GLY A 38 -14.65 -4.27 -2.33
C GLY A 38 -15.36 -3.40 -3.38
N LYS A 39 -15.29 -2.08 -3.21
CA LYS A 39 -16.06 -1.09 -4.00
C LYS A 39 -15.21 -0.15 -4.85
N MET A 40 -13.89 -0.16 -4.69
CA MET A 40 -13.02 0.75 -5.44
C MET A 40 -12.99 0.38 -6.92
N THR A 41 -13.16 1.36 -7.80
CA THR A 41 -12.79 1.23 -9.21
C THR A 41 -11.26 1.31 -9.35
N PRO A 42 -10.67 0.97 -10.51
CA PRO A 42 -9.23 1.09 -10.73
C PRO A 42 -8.67 2.47 -10.39
N GLN A 43 -9.34 3.55 -10.81
CA GLN A 43 -8.90 4.91 -10.48
C GLN A 43 -8.97 5.17 -8.96
N HIS A 44 -10.04 4.76 -8.28
CA HIS A 44 -10.13 4.91 -6.82
C HIS A 44 -8.97 4.21 -6.10
N MET A 45 -8.61 3.00 -6.52
CA MET A 45 -7.50 2.25 -5.92
C MET A 45 -6.16 2.97 -6.14
N ILE A 46 -5.90 3.44 -7.36
CA ILE A 46 -4.67 4.18 -7.68
C ILE A 46 -4.57 5.44 -6.82
N GLU A 47 -5.64 6.25 -6.77
CA GLU A 47 -5.63 7.48 -5.97
C GLU A 47 -5.51 7.23 -4.46
N HIS A 48 -6.13 6.15 -3.97
CA HIS A 48 -5.99 5.70 -2.59
C HIS A 48 -4.54 5.33 -2.26
N LEU A 49 -3.83 4.65 -3.17
CA LEU A 49 -2.40 4.38 -3.00
C LEU A 49 -1.56 5.66 -3.05
N VAL A 50 -1.90 6.63 -3.90
CA VAL A 50 -1.21 7.94 -3.94
C VAL A 50 -1.25 8.59 -2.56
N TRP A 51 -2.43 8.64 -1.92
CA TRP A 51 -2.54 9.17 -0.55
C TRP A 51 -1.73 8.40 0.48
N ALA A 52 -1.67 7.08 0.35
CA ALA A 52 -0.85 6.27 1.24
C ALA A 52 0.63 6.65 1.12
N PHE A 53 1.16 6.83 -0.09
CA PHE A 53 2.55 7.26 -0.31
C PHE A 53 2.81 8.71 0.11
N GLU A 54 1.84 9.60 -0.07
CA GLU A 54 1.91 10.98 0.47
C GLU A 54 2.01 10.98 2.00
N CYS A 55 1.28 10.08 2.68
CA CYS A 55 1.41 9.90 4.13
C CYS A 55 2.79 9.35 4.52
N ALA A 56 3.30 8.38 3.75
CA ALA A 56 4.59 7.76 4.01
C ALA A 56 5.76 8.74 3.89
N SER A 57 5.63 9.75 3.03
CA SER A 57 6.66 10.77 2.78
C SER A 57 6.41 12.07 3.57
N GLY A 58 5.40 12.11 4.45
CA GLY A 58 5.08 13.27 5.28
C GLY A 58 4.43 14.45 4.55
N ILE A 59 4.00 14.27 3.30
CA ILE A 59 3.29 15.31 2.52
C ILE A 59 1.87 15.48 3.04
N LEU A 60 1.20 14.35 3.29
CA LEU A 60 -0.13 14.30 3.85
C LEU A 60 -0.04 13.80 5.28
N VAL A 61 -0.44 14.63 6.26
CA VAL A 61 -0.44 14.23 7.66
C VAL A 61 -1.87 13.97 8.10
N LEU A 62 -2.18 12.71 8.38
CA LEU A 62 -3.46 12.29 8.94
C LEU A 62 -3.29 11.87 10.40
N PRO A 63 -4.27 12.16 11.27
CA PRO A 63 -4.21 11.70 12.65
C PRO A 63 -4.30 10.18 12.72
N CYS A 64 -3.53 9.57 13.61
CA CYS A 64 -3.71 8.16 13.93
C CYS A 64 -5.04 7.96 14.66
N ARG A 65 -5.86 7.01 14.17
CA ARG A 65 -7.17 6.69 14.78
C ARG A 65 -7.08 5.52 15.78
N THR A 66 -5.99 4.78 15.77
CA THR A 66 -5.76 3.68 16.71
C THR A 66 -5.44 4.24 18.11
N PRO A 67 -6.16 3.82 19.16
CA PRO A 67 -5.84 4.21 20.54
C PRO A 67 -4.40 3.85 20.90
N VAL A 68 -3.71 4.75 21.63
CA VAL A 68 -2.28 4.61 21.96
C VAL A 68 -1.95 3.26 22.60
N GLN A 69 -2.79 2.78 23.52
CA GLN A 69 -2.62 1.49 24.20
C GLN A 69 -2.70 0.27 23.26
N LEU A 70 -3.21 0.43 22.04
CA LEU A 70 -3.29 -0.63 21.03
C LEU A 70 -2.20 -0.53 19.96
N LEU A 71 -1.42 0.56 19.88
CA LEU A 71 -0.46 0.80 18.81
C LEU A 71 0.58 -0.33 18.70
N GLU A 72 1.21 -0.70 19.82
CA GLU A 72 2.20 -1.78 19.86
C GLU A 72 1.62 -3.11 19.36
N ARG A 73 0.37 -3.42 19.75
CA ARG A 73 -0.31 -4.62 19.29
C ARG A 73 -0.59 -4.57 17.80
N THR A 74 -1.03 -3.43 17.28
CA THR A 74 -1.40 -3.26 15.88
C THR A 74 -0.17 -3.25 14.99
N LYS A 75 0.96 -2.67 15.43
CA LYS A 75 2.25 -2.70 14.73
C LYS A 75 2.79 -4.12 14.49
N ARG A 76 2.49 -5.09 15.37
CA ARG A 76 2.86 -6.50 15.14
C ARG A 76 2.35 -7.06 13.81
N PHE A 77 1.27 -6.50 13.26
CA PHE A 77 0.76 -6.87 11.94
C PHE A 77 1.76 -6.57 10.81
N LEU A 78 2.60 -5.54 10.94
CA LEU A 78 3.63 -5.18 9.96
C LEU A 78 4.73 -6.25 9.84
N TYR A 79 4.95 -7.00 10.92
CA TYR A 79 5.95 -8.07 11.01
C TYR A 79 5.36 -9.47 10.79
N ASN A 80 4.04 -9.62 10.92
CA ASN A 80 3.36 -10.88 10.60
C ASN A 80 3.50 -11.18 9.11
N ASN A 81 4.11 -12.31 8.76
CA ASN A 81 4.30 -12.72 7.37
C ASN A 81 3.03 -13.33 6.76
N SER A 82 1.98 -12.51 6.69
CA SER A 82 0.73 -12.85 6.02
C SER A 82 0.20 -11.63 5.25
N PRO A 83 -0.39 -11.83 4.06
CA PRO A 83 -1.07 -10.76 3.33
C PRO A 83 -2.18 -10.13 4.16
N THR A 84 -2.53 -8.88 3.83
CA THR A 84 -3.71 -8.22 4.40
C THR A 84 -4.98 -8.99 4.00
N PRO A 85 -5.90 -9.28 4.94
CA PRO A 85 -7.17 -9.94 4.64
C PRO A 85 -7.95 -9.23 3.52
N LEU A 86 -8.64 -9.99 2.66
CA LEU A 86 -9.30 -9.48 1.46
C LEU A 86 -10.35 -8.41 1.78
N GLU A 87 -11.22 -8.67 2.75
CA GLU A 87 -12.28 -7.71 3.12
C GLU A 87 -11.86 -6.79 4.26
N PHE A 88 -10.57 -6.45 4.34
CA PHE A 88 -10.09 -5.52 5.35
C PHE A 88 -10.75 -4.14 5.16
N LYS A 89 -11.69 -3.83 6.05
CA LYS A 89 -12.25 -2.47 6.15
C LYS A 89 -11.26 -1.61 6.91
N ASN A 90 -10.68 -0.62 6.23
CA ASN A 90 -9.85 0.37 6.89
C ASN A 90 -10.72 1.23 7.82
N PRO A 91 -10.56 1.16 9.16
CA PRO A 91 -11.42 1.92 10.08
C PRO A 91 -11.23 3.44 9.98
N VAL A 92 -10.23 3.93 9.23
CA VAL A 92 -10.01 5.35 8.98
C VAL A 92 -10.81 5.86 7.78
N LEU A 93 -11.10 5.00 6.81
CA LEU A 93 -11.86 5.35 5.60
C LEU A 93 -13.29 4.87 5.75
N GLY A 94 -14.26 5.65 5.26
CA GLY A 94 -15.66 5.25 5.25
C GLY A 94 -15.91 4.03 4.36
N ASP A 95 -17.15 3.53 4.37
CA ASP A 95 -17.56 2.40 3.51
C ASP A 95 -17.63 2.75 2.01
N GLU A 96 -17.44 4.03 1.65
CA GLU A 96 -17.51 4.52 0.26
C GLU A 96 -16.15 5.06 -0.21
N PRO A 97 -15.76 4.80 -1.46
CA PRO A 97 -14.60 5.44 -2.07
C PRO A 97 -14.75 6.96 -2.07
N LEU A 98 -13.62 7.65 -1.94
CA LEU A 98 -13.60 9.11 -1.97
C LEU A 98 -13.73 9.64 -3.39
N PRO A 99 -14.25 10.86 -3.60
CA PRO A 99 -14.32 11.45 -4.93
C PRO A 99 -12.95 11.51 -5.60
N PHE A 100 -12.92 11.36 -6.92
CA PHE A 100 -11.68 11.48 -7.70
C PHE A 100 -11.03 12.85 -7.52
N ARG A 101 -9.74 12.82 -7.21
CA ARG A 101 -8.83 13.97 -7.17
C ARG A 101 -8.24 14.27 -8.54
N PHE A 102 -8.05 13.25 -9.38
CA PHE A 102 -7.50 13.41 -10.72
C PHE A 102 -8.58 13.33 -11.80
N SER A 103 -8.36 14.06 -12.90
CA SER A 103 -9.27 14.13 -14.05
C SER A 103 -9.35 12.84 -14.86
N SER A 104 -8.30 12.01 -14.83
CA SER A 104 -8.23 10.80 -15.63
C SER A 104 -7.46 9.68 -14.92
N PHE A 105 -7.74 8.44 -15.31
CA PHE A 105 -7.00 7.27 -14.86
C PHE A 105 -5.50 7.34 -15.19
N SER A 106 -5.15 7.91 -16.35
CA SER A 106 -3.76 8.11 -16.76
C SER A 106 -3.02 9.08 -15.84
N ASP A 107 -3.66 10.21 -15.50
CA ASP A 107 -3.09 11.20 -14.57
C ASP A 107 -2.88 10.60 -13.18
N ALA A 108 -3.84 9.80 -12.71
CA ALA A 108 -3.74 9.09 -11.44
C ALA A 108 -2.55 8.09 -11.43
N LYS A 109 -2.34 7.32 -12.50
CA LYS A 109 -1.19 6.39 -12.60
C LYS A 109 0.14 7.13 -12.61
N ALA A 110 0.24 8.24 -13.35
CA ALA A 110 1.43 9.07 -13.37
C ALA A 110 1.74 9.67 -11.98
N ALA A 111 0.70 10.11 -11.25
CA ALA A 111 0.85 10.59 -9.88
C ALA A 111 1.32 9.49 -8.93
N LEU A 112 0.78 8.26 -9.05
CA LEU A 112 1.21 7.15 -8.20
C LEU A 112 2.69 6.81 -8.41
N GLN A 113 3.16 6.73 -9.66
CA GLN A 113 4.58 6.47 -9.92
C GLN A 113 5.46 7.55 -9.28
N LYS A 114 5.09 8.82 -9.44
CA LYS A 114 5.80 9.95 -8.84
C LYS A 114 5.89 9.84 -7.31
N GLU A 115 4.80 9.46 -6.64
CA GLU A 115 4.80 9.34 -5.18
C GLU A 115 5.56 8.09 -4.69
N VAL A 116 5.59 7.00 -5.46
CA VAL A 116 6.47 5.84 -5.18
C VAL A 116 7.94 6.26 -5.26
N ASP A 117 8.34 6.93 -6.34
CA ASP A 117 9.72 7.40 -6.53
C ASP A 117 10.13 8.36 -5.40
N ARG A 118 9.23 9.29 -5.05
CA ARG A 118 9.44 10.22 -3.94
C ARG A 118 9.59 9.50 -2.61
N PHE A 119 8.77 8.49 -2.33
CA PHE A 119 8.88 7.70 -1.11
C PHE A 119 10.25 7.02 -0.98
N LEU A 120 10.76 6.44 -2.08
CA LEU A 120 12.08 5.83 -2.11
C LEU A 120 13.19 6.84 -1.86
N VAL A 121 13.18 7.98 -2.56
CA VAL A 121 14.16 9.06 -2.38
C VAL A 121 14.10 9.64 -0.97
N HIS A 122 12.89 9.84 -0.43
CA HIS A 122 12.68 10.44 0.89
C HIS A 122 13.41 9.67 2.00
N PHE A 123 13.27 8.35 2.05
CA PHE A 123 13.94 7.53 3.07
C PHE A 123 15.41 7.24 2.75
N GLN A 124 15.87 7.41 1.51
CA GLN A 124 17.30 7.44 1.19
C GLN A 124 17.97 8.71 1.74
N GLU A 125 17.35 9.87 1.58
CA GLU A 125 17.86 11.16 2.06
C GLU A 125 17.66 11.35 3.57
N GLN A 126 16.57 10.80 4.12
CA GLN A 126 16.19 10.93 5.52
C GLN A 126 15.90 9.56 6.16
N PRO A 127 16.93 8.71 6.37
CA PRO A 127 16.74 7.34 6.86
C PRO A 127 16.15 7.25 8.28
N LEU A 128 16.24 8.33 9.06
CA LEU A 128 15.69 8.42 10.42
C LEU A 128 14.35 9.19 10.47
N ALA A 129 13.77 9.54 9.32
CA ALA A 129 12.47 10.19 9.30
C ALA A 129 11.39 9.30 9.93
N VAL A 130 10.47 9.94 10.64
CA VAL A 130 9.32 9.28 11.27
C VAL A 130 8.06 10.03 10.86
N HIS A 131 7.14 9.31 10.24
CA HIS A 131 5.83 9.85 9.83
C HIS A 131 4.70 9.05 10.45
N VAL A 132 3.59 9.71 10.74
CA VAL A 132 2.43 9.08 11.38
C VAL A 132 1.62 8.30 10.34
N HIS A 133 1.50 6.99 10.55
CA HIS A 133 0.56 6.15 9.83
C HIS A 133 -0.84 6.22 10.48
N PRO A 134 -1.93 6.36 9.70
CA PRO A 134 -3.29 6.49 10.24
C PRO A 134 -3.75 5.34 11.15
N LEU A 135 -3.19 4.14 10.96
CA LEU A 135 -3.47 2.94 11.76
C LEU A 135 -2.37 2.51 12.74
N PHE A 136 -1.11 2.76 12.41
CA PHE A 136 0.02 2.18 13.13
C PHE A 136 0.78 3.22 13.97
N GLY A 137 0.37 4.49 13.92
CA GLY A 137 1.02 5.57 14.64
C GLY A 137 2.36 5.93 14.00
N PRO A 138 3.31 6.49 14.76
CA PRO A 138 4.62 6.89 14.25
C PRO A 138 5.37 5.68 13.69
N LEU A 139 5.75 5.73 12.42
CA LEU A 139 6.53 4.69 11.74
C LEU A 139 7.83 5.26 11.17
N GLY A 140 8.92 4.50 11.31
CA GLY A 140 10.18 4.76 10.60
C GLY A 140 10.21 4.14 9.19
N ALA A 141 11.36 4.25 8.52
CA ALA A 141 11.55 3.78 7.14
C ALA A 141 11.14 2.31 6.91
N GLU A 142 11.65 1.39 7.73
CA GLU A 142 11.38 -0.04 7.58
C GLU A 142 9.90 -0.37 7.79
N GLU A 143 9.29 0.19 8.84
CA GLU A 143 7.87 -0.03 9.14
C GLU A 143 6.98 0.53 8.02
N TRP A 144 7.32 1.68 7.44
CA TRP A 144 6.63 2.23 6.27
C TRP A 144 6.77 1.36 5.03
N GLN A 145 7.97 0.83 4.74
CA GLN A 145 8.15 -0.11 3.64
C GLN A 145 7.29 -1.36 3.82
N ARG A 146 7.22 -1.92 5.03
CA ARG A 146 6.38 -3.08 5.35
C ARG A 146 4.90 -2.77 5.17
N ALA A 147 4.46 -1.61 5.67
CA ALA A 147 3.08 -1.15 5.54
C ALA A 147 2.69 -0.97 4.07
N GLN A 148 3.51 -0.26 3.29
CA GLN A 148 3.26 -0.05 1.86
C GLN A 148 3.33 -1.34 1.06
N PHE A 149 4.24 -2.26 1.40
CA PHE A 149 4.35 -3.53 0.69
C PHE A 149 3.07 -4.34 0.87
N LYS A 150 2.62 -4.52 2.11
CA LYS A 150 1.34 -5.18 2.43
C LYS A 150 0.15 -4.50 1.75
N HIS A 151 0.13 -3.17 1.72
CA HIS A 151 -0.96 -2.38 1.17
C HIS A 151 -1.04 -2.50 -0.36
N CYS A 152 0.09 -2.32 -1.05
CA CYS A 152 0.19 -2.49 -2.49
C CYS A 152 -0.13 -3.92 -2.89
N TYR A 153 0.45 -4.91 -2.21
CA TYR A 153 0.19 -6.33 -2.47
C TYR A 153 -1.30 -6.68 -2.34
N HIS A 154 -1.97 -6.16 -1.31
CA HIS A 154 -3.42 -6.31 -1.14
C HIS A 154 -4.21 -5.80 -2.34
N HIS A 155 -3.88 -4.61 -2.85
CA HIS A 155 -4.57 -4.04 -4.01
C HIS A 155 -4.21 -4.70 -5.34
N LEU A 156 -2.98 -5.21 -5.49
CA LEU A 156 -2.63 -6.06 -6.63
C LEU A 156 -3.46 -7.35 -6.63
N LEU A 157 -3.65 -7.99 -5.47
CA LEU A 157 -4.55 -9.12 -5.36
C LEU A 157 -6.00 -8.72 -5.63
N GLN A 158 -6.46 -7.56 -5.13
CA GLN A 158 -7.84 -7.07 -5.30
C GLN A 158 -8.25 -6.97 -6.76
N PHE A 159 -7.32 -6.59 -7.64
CA PHE A 159 -7.59 -6.46 -9.07
C PHE A 159 -7.06 -7.64 -9.90
N GLY A 160 -6.68 -8.74 -9.25
CA GLY A 160 -6.21 -9.94 -9.94
C GLY A 160 -4.96 -9.69 -10.79
N LEU A 161 -4.06 -8.81 -10.35
CA LEU A 161 -2.82 -8.51 -11.06
C LEU A 161 -1.69 -9.50 -10.70
N ILE A 162 -1.81 -10.13 -9.53
CA ILE A 162 -0.90 -11.17 -9.04
C ILE A 162 -1.69 -12.34 -8.46
N ASP A 163 -1.07 -13.51 -8.45
CA ASP A 163 -1.65 -14.70 -7.84
C ASP A 163 -1.53 -14.66 -6.32
N ARG A 164 -2.51 -15.27 -5.65
CA ARG A 164 -2.45 -15.43 -4.19
C ARG A 164 -1.27 -16.36 -3.86
N PRO A 165 -0.43 -16.02 -2.89
CA PRO A 165 0.60 -16.93 -2.43
C PRO A 165 -0.10 -18.19 -1.90
N GLU A 166 0.38 -19.36 -2.32
CA GLU A 166 -0.14 -20.63 -1.82
C GLU A 166 -0.12 -20.58 -0.30
N SER A 167 -1.25 -20.84 0.35
CA SER A 167 -1.27 -21.06 1.78
C SER A 167 -0.39 -22.29 2.02
N ASN A 168 0.77 -22.11 2.65
CA ASN A 168 1.56 -23.24 3.11
C ASN A 168 0.61 -24.16 3.88
N PRO A 169 0.41 -25.41 3.45
CA PRO A 169 -0.37 -26.35 4.24
C PRO A 169 0.31 -26.44 5.59
N SER A 170 -0.50 -26.24 6.64
CA SER A 170 -0.07 -26.29 8.03
C SER A 170 0.55 -27.64 8.37
#